data_AF-A0A838JSD6-F1
#
_entry.id   AF-A0A838JSD6-F1
#
_cell.length_a   1.000
_cell.length_b   1.000
_cell.length_c   1.000
_cell.angle_alpha   90.00
_cell.angle_beta   90.00
_cell.angle_gamma   90.00
#
_symmetry.space_group_name_H-M   'P 1'
#
loop_
_entity.id
_entity.type
_entity.pdbx_description
1 polymer ?
#
loop_
_entity_poly.entity_id
_entity_poly.type
_entity_poly.pdbx_seq_one_letter_code
_entity_poly.pdbx_strand_id
1 'polypeptide(L)' 'APGTGTPEPGGMTTGELLWAVREVAMKLDVIGADMVEVIPTGVGSADISALAADRIVREILGGMALRRRKQTNDKEER' A
#
# COMPACT_ATOMS: atom_id res chain seq x y z
N ALA A 1 11.48 6.88 1.33
CA ALA A 1 11.77 6.07 0.13
C ALA A 1 12.85 6.79 -0.67
N PRO A 2 14.12 6.34 -0.67
CA PRO A 2 15.19 7.01 -1.39
C PRO A 2 15.15 6.78 -2.92
N GLY A 3 14.50 5.70 -3.39
CA GLY A 3 14.37 5.37 -4.81
C GLY A 3 13.18 6.06 -5.47
N THR A 4 13.22 7.38 -5.55
CA THR A 4 12.24 8.23 -6.25
C THR A 4 12.98 9.40 -6.93
N GLY A 5 12.38 10.00 -7.95
CA GLY A 5 13.00 11.10 -8.70
C GLY A 5 13.18 12.39 -7.88
N THR A 6 12.40 12.56 -6.81
CA THR A 6 12.37 13.77 -5.99
C THR A 6 12.23 13.42 -4.49
N PRO A 7 13.34 13.04 -3.81
CA PRO A 7 13.29 12.67 -2.41
C PRO A 7 13.10 13.90 -1.51
N GLU A 8 12.11 13.85 -0.62
CA GLU A 8 11.82 14.92 0.34
C GLU A 8 11.98 14.43 1.80
N PRO A 9 12.56 15.24 2.70
CA PRO A 9 12.69 14.90 4.12
C PRO A 9 11.36 15.02 4.88
N GLY A 10 11.24 14.34 6.02
CA GLY A 10 10.08 14.46 6.92
C GLY A 10 8.82 13.71 6.48
N GLY A 11 8.91 12.83 5.48
CA GLY A 11 7.80 12.00 5.04
C GLY A 11 7.40 10.90 6.03
N MET A 12 6.34 10.15 5.68
CA MET A 12 5.88 8.99 6.45
C MET A 12 6.95 7.91 6.54
N THR A 13 7.01 7.25 7.70
CA THR A 13 7.71 5.98 7.82
C THR A 13 7.00 4.91 6.99
N THR A 14 7.73 3.86 6.61
CA THR A 14 7.12 2.72 5.89
C THR A 14 5.97 2.10 6.69
N GLY A 15 6.10 1.98 8.02
CA GLY A 15 5.07 1.41 8.87
C GLY A 15 3.77 2.22 8.87
N GLU A 16 3.85 3.54 8.96
CA GLU A 16 2.69 4.43 8.89
C GLU A 16 1.98 4.32 7.55
N LEU A 17 2.73 4.28 6.44
CA LEU A 17 2.15 4.15 5.12
C LEU A 17 1.46 2.79 4.93
N LEU A 18 2.09 1.69 5.36
CA LEU A 18 1.50 0.35 5.29
C LEU A 18 0.19 0.26 6.08
N TRP A 19 0.14 0.83 7.27
CA TRP A 19 -1.08 0.91 8.07
C TRP A 19 -2.15 1.74 7.35
N ALA A 20 -1.81 2.94 6.87
CA ALA A 20 -2.74 3.87 6.26
C ALA A 20 -3.41 3.27 5.00
N VAL A 21 -2.64 2.67 4.09
CA VAL A 21 -3.20 2.09 2.86
C VAL A 21 -4.11 0.90 3.15
N ARG A 22 -3.78 0.09 4.16
CA ARG A 22 -4.59 -1.06 4.57
C ARG A 22 -5.92 -0.59 5.14
N GLU A 23 -5.89 0.42 6.02
CA GLU A 23 -7.08 1.01 6.62
C GLU A 23 -8.01 1.61 5.57
N VAL A 24 -7.46 2.36 4.61
CA VAL A 24 -8.22 2.90 3.48
C VAL A 24 -8.89 1.78 2.67
N ALA A 25 -8.13 0.75 2.29
CA ALA A 25 -8.65 -0.38 1.49
C ALA A 25 -9.67 -1.25 2.24
N MET A 26 -9.59 -1.32 3.57
CA MET A 26 -10.57 -2.04 4.40
C MET A 26 -11.88 -1.26 4.58
N LYS A 27 -11.81 0.06 4.68
CA LYS A 27 -12.96 0.92 5.01
C LYS A 27 -13.70 1.43 3.79
N LEU A 28 -13.00 1.68 2.68
CA LEU A 28 -13.57 2.28 1.48
C LEU A 28 -13.73 1.25 0.35
N ASP A 29 -14.59 1.57 -0.61
CA ASP A 29 -14.74 0.78 -1.84
C ASP A 29 -13.67 1.18 -2.87
N VAL A 30 -12.45 0.70 -2.69
CA VAL A 30 -11.35 0.99 -3.60
C VAL A 30 -11.56 0.25 -4.93
N ILE A 31 -11.77 1.00 -6.02
CA ILE A 31 -11.98 0.45 -7.37
C ILE A 31 -10.68 0.25 -8.15
N GLY A 32 -9.58 0.87 -7.71
CA GLY A 32 -8.26 0.81 -8.34
C GLY A 32 -7.22 1.59 -7.54
N ALA A 33 -5.95 1.27 -7.72
CA ALA A 33 -4.81 1.95 -7.11
C ALA A 33 -3.55 1.74 -7.96
N ASP A 34 -2.74 2.79 -8.08
CA ASP A 34 -1.47 2.75 -8.81
C ASP A 34 -0.29 3.03 -7.87
N MET A 35 0.81 2.31 -8.08
CA MET A 35 2.08 2.50 -7.39
C MET A 35 3.06 3.19 -8.34
N VAL A 36 3.39 4.44 -8.05
CA VAL A 36 4.22 5.30 -8.93
C VAL A 36 5.53 5.71 -8.25
N GLU A 37 6.44 6.29 -9.03
CA GLU A 37 7.68 6.91 -8.53
C GLU A 37 8.64 5.95 -7.82
N VAL A 38 8.58 4.66 -8.15
CA VAL A 38 9.53 3.64 -7.69
C VAL A 38 10.69 3.57 -8.67
N ILE A 39 11.90 3.91 -8.21
CA ILE A 39 13.16 3.83 -8.97
C ILE A 39 14.06 2.77 -8.30
N PRO A 40 14.01 1.50 -8.75
CA PRO A 40 14.75 0.40 -8.11
C PRO A 40 16.27 0.46 -8.29
N THR A 41 16.74 1.16 -9.33
CA THR A 41 18.15 1.18 -9.74
C THR A 41 18.92 2.42 -9.25
N GLY A 42 18.28 3.26 -8.44
CA GLY A 42 18.92 4.46 -7.87
C GLY A 42 20.02 4.11 -6.86
N VAL A 43 21.04 4.97 -6.77
CA VAL A 43 22.13 4.81 -5.79
C VAL A 43 21.55 4.90 -4.37
N GLY A 44 21.81 3.89 -3.54
CA GLY A 44 21.25 3.81 -2.18
C GLY A 44 19.76 3.43 -2.12
N SER A 45 19.13 3.08 -3.26
CA SER A 45 17.73 2.65 -3.32
C SER A 45 17.53 1.17 -3.67
N ALA A 46 18.60 0.49 -4.10
CA ALA A 46 18.58 -0.93 -4.44
C ALA A 46 17.91 -1.72 -3.30
N ASP A 47 16.91 -2.50 -3.66
CA ASP A 47 16.04 -3.32 -2.82
C ASP A 47 15.02 -2.60 -1.94
N ILE A 48 15.38 -1.61 -1.12
CA ILE A 48 14.47 -1.10 -0.08
C ILE A 48 13.21 -0.43 -0.65
N SER A 49 13.35 0.40 -1.69
CA SER A 49 12.19 1.12 -2.26
C SER A 49 11.27 0.17 -3.03
N ALA A 50 11.85 -0.82 -3.70
CA ALA A 50 11.10 -1.86 -4.41
C ALA A 50 10.37 -2.80 -3.43
N LEU A 51 11.02 -3.22 -2.34
CA LEU A 51 10.41 -4.04 -1.29
C LEU A 51 9.30 -3.29 -0.55
N ALA A 52 9.49 -2.00 -0.27
CA ALA A 52 8.44 -1.16 0.30
C ALA A 52 7.23 -1.07 -0.64
N ALA A 53 7.46 -0.83 -1.94
CA ALA A 53 6.41 -0.79 -2.94
C ALA A 53 5.63 -2.13 -3.04
N ASP A 54 6.34 -3.27 -3.12
CA ASP A 54 5.73 -4.60 -3.10
C ASP A 54 4.84 -4.78 -1.86
N ARG A 55 5.34 -4.40 -0.68
CA ARG A 55 4.57 -4.55 0.56
C ARG A 55 3.35 -3.64 0.58
N ILE A 56 3.44 -2.41 0.10
CA ILE A 56 2.30 -1.48 0.03
C ILE A 56 1.21 -2.06 -0.90
N VAL A 57 1.58 -2.58 -2.08
CA VAL A 57 0.62 -3.22 -2.99
C VAL A 57 -0.08 -4.40 -2.30
N ARG A 58 0.66 -5.23 -1.56
CA ARG A 58 0.07 -6.35 -0.80
C ARG A 58 -0.88 -5.88 0.30
N GLU A 59 -0.60 -4.78 0.99
CA GLU A 59 -1.50 -4.24 2.01
C GLU A 59 -2.81 -3.70 1.42
N ILE A 60 -2.74 -3.04 0.25
CA ILE A 60 -3.93 -2.59 -0.49
C ILE A 60 -4.80 -3.80 -0.88
N LEU A 61 -4.21 -4.80 -1.53
CA LEU A 61 -4.91 -6.02 -1.94
C LEU A 61 -5.49 -6.77 -0.73
N GLY A 62 -4.73 -6.85 0.36
CA GLY A 62 -5.15 -7.46 1.62
C GLY A 62 -6.34 -6.74 2.24
N GLY A 63 -6.33 -5.39 2.24
CA GLY A 63 -7.44 -4.60 2.74
C GLY A 63 -8.71 -4.77 1.91
N MET A 64 -8.59 -4.76 0.58
CA MET A 64 -9.70 -5.02 -0.35
C MET A 64 -10.30 -6.42 -0.14
N ALA A 65 -9.44 -7.44 0.02
CA ALA A 65 -9.87 -8.81 0.28
C ALA A 65 -10.62 -8.95 1.62
N LEU A 66 -10.13 -8.29 2.67
CA LEU A 66 -10.80 -8.28 3.98
C LEU A 66 -12.16 -7.60 3.93
N ARG A 67 -12.27 -6.47 3.23
CA ARG A 67 -13.55 -5.78 3.03
C ARG A 67 -14.55 -6.68 2.32
N ARG A 68 -14.13 -7.33 1.22
CA ARG A 68 -14.98 -8.26 0.47
C ARG A 68 -15.46 -9.41 1.33
N ARG A 69 -14.57 -10.01 2.14
CA ARG A 69 -14.94 -11.08 3.08
C ARG A 69 -16.00 -10.62 4.08
N LYS A 70 -15.84 -9.43 4.66
CA LYS A 70 -16.83 -8.86 5.58
C LYS A 70 -18.20 -8.71 4.91
N GLN A 71 -18.25 -8.20 3.68
CA GLN A 71 -19.50 -8.05 2.94
C GLN A 71 -20.17 -9.39 2.59
N THR A 72 -19.40 -10.43 2.33
CA THR A 72 -19.95 -11.79 2.12
C THR A 72 -20.60 -12.30 3.40
N ASN A 73 -19.90 -12.21 4.54
CA ASN A 73 -20.44 -12.63 5.84
C ASN A 73 -21.71 -11.85 6.21
N ASP A 74 -21.69 -10.52 6.05
CA ASP A 74 -22.85 -9.66 6.34
C ASP A 74 -24.08 -9.99 5.45
N LYS A 75 -23.88 -10.64 4.30
CA LYS A 75 -24.98 -11.13 3.42
C LYS A 75 -25.49 -12.51 3.84
N GLU A 76 -24.63 -13.38 4.35
CA GLU A 76 -25.01 -14.72 4.84
C GLU A 76 -25.80 -14.66 6.15
N GLU A 77 -25.59 -13.61 6.95
CA GLU A 77 -26.30 -13.36 8.22
C GLU A 77 -27.68 -12.69 8.05
N ARG A 78 -28.06 -12.27 6.83
CA ARG A 78 -29.34 -11.61 6.51
C ARG A 78 -30.32 -12.56 5.85
#